data_AF-C9RG42-F1
#
_entry.id   AF-C9RG42-F1
#
_cell.length_a   1.000
_cell.length_b   1.000
_cell.length_c   1.000
_cell.angle_alpha   90.00
_cell.angle_beta   90.00
_cell.angle_gamma   90.00
#
_symmetry.space_group_name_H-M   'P 1'
#
loop_
_entity.id
_entity.type
_entity.pdbx_description
1 polymer ?
#
loop_
_entity_poly.entity_id
_entity_poly.type
_entity_poly.pdbx_seq_one_letter_code
_entity_poly.pdbx_strand_id
1 'polypeptide(L)'
;MNFEDENDLFKKALEEKEKGNYDDAIYYLDWASLIAFAKGNLRKIKEIEEILSELEGKTDYLSLYASFFIKITNLMIKKEKLSDNIIDEFFEMVVEGIEETKPEIKFAIMSLKRIVNYMESMNQTAPDWVYEWIKDREEMIKEIEKFNPEKDKVLIQSKDFKKGFVMGTFVGGELDKSKMKIVKRAKMEFGIIEVDGAVIEIPLMAMNFTGGVFTAKGVKNEEHLKKIIKTIEDLMIDVYFY
;
A
#
# COMPACT_ATOMS: atom_id res chain seq x y z
N MET A 1 -7.77 4.22 13.39
CA MET A 1 -9.21 3.96 13.16
C MET A 1 -9.28 2.66 12.37
N ASN A 2 -10.16 1.71 12.73
CA ASN A 2 -10.22 0.43 12.01
C ASN A 2 -11.10 0.61 10.76
N PHE A 3 -10.50 0.69 9.57
CA PHE A 3 -11.18 0.88 8.28
C PHE A 3 -11.58 -0.46 7.66
N GLU A 4 -12.38 -1.28 8.35
CA GLU A 4 -12.77 -2.61 7.84
C GLU A 4 -14.23 -2.72 7.41
N ASP A 5 -15.10 -1.82 7.88
CA ASP A 5 -16.52 -1.83 7.58
C ASP A 5 -16.96 -0.53 6.90
N GLU A 6 -17.44 -0.64 5.66
CA GLU A 6 -17.97 0.47 4.90
C GLU A 6 -19.20 1.10 5.57
N ASN A 7 -19.99 0.33 6.33
CA ASN A 7 -21.20 0.84 6.97
C ASN A 7 -20.88 1.73 8.17
N ASP A 8 -19.85 1.40 8.94
CA ASP A 8 -19.40 2.24 10.05
C ASP A 8 -18.87 3.58 9.55
N LEU A 9 -18.10 3.57 8.46
CA LEU A 9 -17.59 4.78 7.83
C LEU A 9 -18.73 5.61 7.22
N PHE A 10 -19.66 4.96 6.52
CA PHE A 10 -20.84 5.62 5.98
C PHE A 10 -21.68 6.27 7.09
N LYS A 11 -21.87 5.58 8.22
CA LYS A 11 -22.57 6.14 9.37
C LYS A 11 -21.84 7.37 9.94
N LYS A 12 -20.52 7.30 10.12
CA LYS A 12 -19.72 8.46 10.56
C LYS A 12 -19.80 9.63 9.58
N ALA A 13 -19.80 9.36 8.27
CA ALA A 13 -19.99 10.40 7.28
C ALA A 13 -21.31 11.16 7.45
N LEU A 14 -22.40 10.42 7.72
CA LEU A 14 -23.70 11.04 8.01
C LEU A 14 -23.67 11.87 9.30
N GLU A 15 -23.05 11.35 10.37
CA GLU A 15 -22.90 12.08 11.63
C GLU A 15 -22.09 13.38 11.46
N GLU A 16 -20.99 13.36 10.71
CA GLU A 16 -20.20 14.57 10.44
C GLU A 16 -20.92 15.56 9.53
N LYS A 17 -21.65 15.06 8.53
CA LYS A 17 -22.53 15.88 7.69
C LYS A 17 -23.59 16.60 8.51
N GLU A 18 -24.23 15.94 9.48
CA GLU A 18 -25.23 16.55 10.37
C GLU A 18 -24.62 17.64 11.27
N LYS A 19 -23.34 17.51 11.63
CA LYS A 19 -22.59 18.53 12.39
C LYS A 19 -22.12 19.71 11.54
N GLY A 20 -22.22 19.61 10.20
CA GLY A 20 -21.68 20.59 9.26
C GLY A 20 -20.19 20.43 8.98
N ASN A 21 -19.57 19.32 9.39
CA ASN A 21 -18.16 18.99 9.14
C ASN A 21 -18.04 18.27 7.78
N TYR A 22 -18.23 19.02 6.69
CA TYR A 22 -18.37 18.43 5.36
C TYR A 22 -17.09 17.77 4.83
N ASP A 23 -15.91 18.30 5.15
CA ASP A 23 -14.61 17.73 4.76
C ASP A 23 -14.44 16.33 5.37
N ASP A 24 -14.73 16.19 6.67
CA ASP A 24 -14.67 14.91 7.37
C ASP A 24 -15.71 13.94 6.83
N ALA A 25 -16.91 14.42 6.50
CA ALA A 25 -17.93 13.60 5.85
C ALA A 25 -17.43 13.04 4.52
N ILE A 26 -16.82 13.86 3.66
CA ILE A 26 -16.26 13.40 2.39
C ILE A 26 -15.10 12.42 2.62
N TYR A 27 -14.20 12.71 3.56
CA TYR A 27 -13.11 11.80 3.91
C TYR A 27 -13.63 10.40 4.28
N TYR A 28 -14.68 10.31 5.10
CA TYR A 28 -15.29 9.03 5.45
C TYR A 28 -15.99 8.34 4.26
N LEU A 29 -16.63 9.10 3.37
CA LEU A 29 -17.25 8.56 2.15
C LEU A 29 -16.21 8.01 1.18
N ASP A 30 -15.05 8.65 1.07
CA ASP A 30 -13.93 8.17 0.25
C ASP A 30 -13.48 6.78 0.72
N TRP A 31 -13.19 6.62 2.01
CA TRP A 31 -12.81 5.32 2.56
C TRP A 31 -13.94 4.28 2.48
N ALA A 32 -15.19 4.69 2.75
CA ALA A 32 -16.35 3.80 2.62
C ALA A 32 -16.50 3.28 1.17
N SER A 33 -16.25 4.13 0.18
CA SER A 33 -16.37 3.77 -1.24
C SER A 33 -15.32 2.75 -1.67
N LEU A 34 -14.06 2.91 -1.23
CA LEU A 34 -12.98 1.96 -1.50
C LEU A 34 -13.35 0.57 -0.98
N ILE A 35 -13.79 0.48 0.28
CA ILE A 35 -14.15 -0.79 0.92
C ILE A 35 -15.39 -1.39 0.26
N ALA A 36 -16.43 -0.59 0.01
CA ALA A 36 -17.65 -1.03 -0.65
C ALA A 36 -17.36 -1.59 -2.05
N PHE A 37 -16.56 -0.90 -2.85
CA PHE A 37 -16.20 -1.34 -4.19
C PHE A 37 -15.35 -2.62 -4.16
N ALA A 38 -14.34 -2.68 -3.29
CA ALA A 38 -13.51 -3.87 -3.08
C ALA A 38 -14.37 -5.11 -2.77
N LYS A 39 -15.33 -4.97 -1.84
CA LYS A 39 -16.27 -6.03 -1.46
C LYS A 39 -17.34 -6.33 -2.52
N GLY A 40 -17.47 -5.48 -3.55
CA GLY A 40 -18.46 -5.63 -4.62
C GLY A 40 -19.85 -5.13 -4.24
N ASN A 41 -19.96 -4.31 -3.21
CA ASN A 41 -21.19 -3.70 -2.76
C ASN A 41 -21.53 -2.45 -3.60
N LEU A 42 -21.85 -2.66 -4.88
CA LEU A 42 -22.16 -1.57 -5.82
C LEU A 42 -23.37 -0.74 -5.40
N ARG A 43 -24.32 -1.35 -4.66
CA ARG A 43 -25.45 -0.61 -4.06
C ARG A 43 -24.97 0.43 -3.07
N LYS A 44 -24.01 0.09 -2.21
CA LYS A 44 -23.45 1.06 -1.26
C LYS A 44 -22.74 2.21 -1.97
N ILE A 45 -22.07 1.96 -3.10
CA ILE A 45 -21.50 3.03 -3.93
C ILE A 45 -22.58 4.00 -4.43
N LYS A 46 -23.76 3.49 -4.78
CA LYS A 46 -24.91 4.32 -5.15
C LYS A 46 -25.45 5.16 -3.99
N GLU A 47 -25.55 4.56 -2.80
CA GLU A 47 -25.91 5.31 -1.59
C GLU A 47 -24.88 6.42 -1.28
N ILE A 48 -23.58 6.16 -1.52
CA ILE A 48 -22.52 7.17 -1.37
C ILE A 48 -22.65 8.29 -2.41
N GLU A 49 -22.99 7.98 -3.67
CA GLU A 49 -23.23 8.96 -4.74
C GLU A 49 -24.34 9.96 -4.39
N GLU A 50 -25.43 9.47 -3.81
CA GLU A 50 -26.55 10.31 -3.34
C GLU A 50 -26.07 11.30 -2.26
N ILE A 51 -25.34 10.81 -1.26
CA ILE A 51 -24.84 11.66 -0.18
C ILE A 51 -23.81 12.68 -0.68
N LEU A 52 -22.88 12.29 -1.56
CA LEU A 52 -21.89 13.21 -2.13
C LEU A 52 -22.55 14.33 -2.94
N SER A 53 -23.61 14.02 -3.68
CA SER A 53 -24.38 15.03 -4.43
C SER A 53 -25.00 16.08 -3.50
N GLU A 54 -25.40 15.70 -2.28
CA GLU A 54 -25.91 16.64 -1.27
C GLU A 54 -24.81 17.52 -0.63
N LEU A 55 -23.55 17.12 -0.75
CA LEU A 55 -22.38 17.86 -0.24
C LEU A 55 -21.76 18.78 -1.30
N GLU A 56 -22.19 18.69 -2.56
CA GLU A 56 -21.70 19.53 -3.64
C GLU A 56 -21.87 21.02 -3.32
N GLY A 57 -20.79 21.79 -3.47
CA GLY A 57 -20.76 23.23 -3.18
C GLY A 57 -20.79 23.61 -1.69
N LYS A 58 -20.72 22.64 -0.77
CA LYS A 58 -20.63 22.90 0.69
C LYS A 58 -19.21 22.88 1.23
N THR A 59 -18.26 22.38 0.45
CA THR A 59 -16.83 22.31 0.78
C THR A 59 -15.99 22.37 -0.50
N ASP A 60 -14.74 22.81 -0.37
CA ASP A 60 -13.72 22.77 -1.42
C ASP A 60 -12.98 21.41 -1.46
N TYR A 61 -13.23 20.53 -0.48
CA TYR A 61 -12.61 19.21 -0.43
C TYR A 61 -13.19 18.31 -1.54
N LEU A 62 -12.31 17.81 -2.40
CA LEU A 62 -12.67 16.91 -3.50
C LEU A 62 -12.55 15.45 -3.05
N SER A 63 -13.63 14.70 -3.24
CA SER A 63 -13.60 13.24 -3.14
C SER A 63 -12.74 12.66 -4.25
N LEU A 64 -11.70 11.90 -3.91
CA LEU A 64 -10.85 11.22 -4.89
C LEU A 64 -11.36 9.79 -5.11
N TYR A 65 -11.52 9.03 -4.02
CA TYR A 65 -11.87 7.61 -4.11
C TYR A 65 -13.33 7.42 -4.54
N ALA A 66 -14.26 8.11 -3.88
CA ALA A 66 -15.67 7.86 -4.14
C ALA A 66 -16.08 8.37 -5.53
N SER A 67 -15.61 9.53 -5.96
CA SER A 67 -15.81 9.99 -7.35
C SER A 67 -15.29 8.99 -8.38
N PHE A 68 -14.09 8.42 -8.18
CA PHE A 68 -13.55 7.39 -9.06
C PHE A 68 -14.42 6.12 -9.07
N PHE A 69 -14.76 5.57 -7.89
CA PHE A 69 -15.53 4.32 -7.83
C PHE A 69 -16.99 4.48 -8.26
N ILE A 70 -17.59 5.67 -8.12
CA ILE A 70 -18.89 6.01 -8.68
C ILE A 70 -18.84 5.96 -10.21
N LYS A 71 -17.86 6.63 -10.83
CA LYS A 71 -17.64 6.60 -12.29
C LYS A 71 -17.56 5.17 -12.79
N ILE A 72 -16.72 4.34 -12.16
CA ILE A 72 -16.56 2.93 -12.54
C ILE A 72 -17.83 2.13 -12.34
N THR A 73 -18.47 2.26 -11.18
CA THR A 73 -19.71 1.54 -10.87
C THR A 73 -20.81 1.86 -11.89
N ASN A 74 -20.90 3.11 -12.33
CA ASN A 74 -21.87 3.55 -13.34
C ASN A 74 -21.66 2.87 -14.69
N LEU A 75 -20.41 2.79 -15.14
CA LEU A 75 -20.05 2.09 -16.38
C LEU A 75 -20.30 0.58 -16.25
N MET A 76 -19.92 -0.02 -15.12
CA MET A 76 -20.13 -1.44 -14.83
C MET A 76 -21.61 -1.84 -14.88
N ILE A 77 -22.48 -1.06 -14.24
CA ILE A 77 -23.93 -1.29 -14.23
C ILE A 77 -24.51 -1.21 -15.64
N LYS A 78 -24.02 -0.27 -16.47
CA LYS A 78 -24.44 -0.11 -17.87
C LYS A 78 -23.81 -1.13 -18.82
N LYS A 79 -22.88 -1.96 -18.33
CA LYS A 79 -22.09 -2.90 -19.14
C LYS A 79 -21.30 -2.19 -20.24
N GLU A 80 -20.74 -1.03 -19.91
CA GLU A 80 -19.92 -0.23 -20.82
C GLU A 80 -18.43 -0.50 -20.61
N LYS A 81 -17.65 -0.43 -21.69
CA LYS A 81 -16.19 -0.53 -21.61
C LYS A 81 -15.63 0.57 -20.71
N LEU A 82 -14.58 0.25 -19.97
CA LEU A 82 -13.84 1.26 -19.21
C LEU A 82 -12.89 2.03 -20.13
N SER A 83 -12.50 3.24 -19.71
CA SER A 83 -11.51 4.03 -20.44
C SER A 83 -10.15 3.32 -20.49
N ASP A 84 -9.37 3.54 -21.56
CA ASP A 84 -8.06 2.91 -21.72
C ASP A 84 -7.05 3.36 -20.64
N ASN A 85 -7.21 4.58 -20.10
CA ASN A 85 -6.38 5.13 -19.02
C ASN A 85 -6.87 4.77 -17.60
N ILE A 86 -7.84 3.86 -17.46
CA ILE A 86 -8.50 3.66 -16.16
C ILE A 86 -7.58 3.07 -15.09
N ILE A 87 -6.58 2.30 -15.52
CA ILE A 87 -5.54 1.78 -14.64
C ILE A 87 -4.69 2.93 -14.11
N ASP A 88 -4.23 3.84 -14.97
CA ASP A 88 -3.43 4.99 -14.53
C ASP A 88 -4.22 5.88 -13.57
N GLU A 89 -5.48 6.17 -13.89
CA GLU A 89 -6.39 6.90 -12.99
C GLU A 89 -6.56 6.19 -11.63
N PHE A 90 -6.63 4.86 -11.61
CA PHE A 90 -6.72 4.10 -10.36
C PHE A 90 -5.46 4.29 -9.49
N PHE A 91 -4.27 4.26 -10.11
CA PHE A 91 -3.02 4.43 -9.36
C PHE A 91 -2.88 5.86 -8.80
N GLU A 92 -3.16 6.87 -9.62
CA GLU A 92 -3.13 8.29 -9.21
C GLU A 92 -4.16 8.58 -8.12
N MET A 93 -5.40 8.11 -8.29
CA MET A 93 -6.50 8.49 -7.40
C MET A 93 -6.56 7.65 -6.13
N VAL A 94 -6.14 6.37 -6.16
CA VAL A 94 -6.34 5.43 -5.05
C VAL A 94 -5.01 4.98 -4.44
N VAL A 95 -4.06 4.55 -5.25
CA VAL A 95 -2.82 3.92 -4.74
C VAL A 95 -1.91 4.96 -4.10
N GLU A 96 -1.72 6.13 -4.73
CA GLU A 96 -0.88 7.19 -4.18
C GLU A 96 -1.39 7.74 -2.84
N GLY A 97 -2.69 7.64 -2.58
CA GLY A 97 -3.33 8.08 -1.33
C GLY A 97 -3.22 7.09 -0.17
N ILE A 98 -2.68 5.88 -0.39
CA ILE A 98 -2.60 4.82 0.62
C ILE A 98 -1.14 4.47 0.87
N GLU A 99 -0.66 4.65 2.10
CA GLU A 99 0.65 4.15 2.50
C GLU A 99 0.73 2.63 2.34
N GLU A 100 1.75 2.15 1.63
CA GLU A 100 1.84 0.73 1.24
C GLU A 100 1.87 -0.23 2.43
N THR A 101 2.37 0.21 3.59
CA THR A 101 2.47 -0.59 4.82
C THR A 101 1.17 -0.65 5.61
N LYS A 102 0.16 0.13 5.23
CA LYS A 102 -1.11 0.19 5.93
C LYS A 102 -2.02 -0.97 5.49
N PRO A 103 -2.76 -1.61 6.42
CA PRO A 103 -3.66 -2.74 6.11
C PRO A 103 -4.67 -2.44 5.01
N GLU A 104 -5.04 -1.17 4.84
CA GLU A 104 -6.01 -0.68 3.87
C GLU A 104 -5.58 -0.91 2.41
N ILE A 105 -4.29 -1.12 2.12
CA ILE A 105 -3.80 -1.47 0.77
C ILE A 105 -4.49 -2.72 0.22
N LYS A 106 -4.97 -3.62 1.10
CA LYS A 106 -5.76 -4.80 0.70
C LYS A 106 -7.00 -4.43 -0.10
N PHE A 107 -7.68 -3.33 0.26
CA PHE A 107 -8.89 -2.89 -0.43
C PHE A 107 -8.57 -2.29 -1.80
N ALA A 108 -7.42 -1.62 -1.95
CA ALA A 108 -6.95 -1.15 -3.25
C ALA A 108 -6.70 -2.34 -4.19
N ILE A 109 -5.98 -3.37 -3.75
CA ILE A 109 -5.70 -4.56 -4.57
C ILE A 109 -6.99 -5.29 -4.95
N MET A 110 -7.91 -5.49 -4.00
CA MET A 110 -9.21 -6.11 -4.27
C MET A 110 -10.02 -5.31 -5.30
N SER A 111 -9.99 -3.98 -5.21
CA SER A 111 -10.64 -3.08 -6.16
C SER A 111 -10.02 -3.18 -7.55
N LEU A 112 -8.69 -3.14 -7.64
CA LEU A 112 -7.96 -3.27 -8.91
C LEU A 112 -8.24 -4.61 -9.58
N LYS A 113 -8.27 -5.72 -8.84
CA LYS A 113 -8.67 -7.04 -9.35
C LYS A 113 -10.08 -7.02 -9.92
N ARG A 114 -11.02 -6.34 -9.26
CA ARG A 114 -12.39 -6.20 -9.76
C ARG A 114 -12.45 -5.40 -11.06
N ILE A 115 -11.66 -4.33 -11.17
CA ILE A 115 -11.54 -3.52 -12.40
C ILE A 115 -10.96 -4.36 -13.54
N VAL A 116 -9.84 -5.05 -13.31
CA VAL A 116 -9.18 -5.92 -14.30
C VAL A 116 -10.12 -7.03 -14.76
N ASN A 117 -10.77 -7.75 -13.84
CA ASN A 117 -11.75 -8.78 -14.18
C ASN A 117 -12.90 -8.24 -15.03
N TYR A 118 -13.35 -7.01 -14.74
CA TYR A 118 -14.40 -6.38 -15.53
C TYR A 118 -13.90 -6.01 -16.93
N MET A 119 -12.70 -5.41 -17.05
CA MET A 119 -12.06 -5.13 -18.34
C MET A 119 -11.95 -6.40 -19.20
N GLU A 120 -11.46 -7.50 -18.62
CA GLU A 120 -11.34 -8.80 -19.30
C GLU A 120 -12.71 -9.31 -19.77
N SER A 121 -13.75 -9.20 -18.94
CA SER A 121 -15.12 -9.58 -19.29
C SER A 121 -15.70 -8.76 -20.46
N MET A 122 -15.14 -7.56 -20.69
CA MET A 122 -15.48 -6.65 -21.78
C MET A 122 -14.52 -6.76 -22.98
N ASN A 123 -13.66 -7.79 -23.00
CA ASN A 123 -12.59 -7.99 -23.98
C ASN A 123 -11.60 -6.83 -24.06
N GLN A 124 -11.28 -6.22 -22.91
CA GLN A 124 -10.20 -5.26 -22.74
C GLN A 124 -9.03 -5.94 -22.00
N THR A 125 -7.81 -5.49 -22.28
CA THR A 125 -6.59 -6.02 -21.65
C THR A 125 -6.03 -5.01 -20.67
N ALA A 126 -5.68 -5.46 -19.46
CA ALA A 126 -4.87 -4.67 -18.56
C ALA A 126 -3.38 -4.82 -18.91
N PRO A 127 -2.53 -3.82 -18.63
CA PRO A 127 -1.09 -3.94 -18.79
C PRO A 127 -0.49 -5.08 -17.95
N ASP A 128 0.49 -5.82 -18.50
CA ASP A 128 1.09 -6.98 -17.83
C ASP A 128 1.65 -6.67 -16.43
N TRP A 129 2.24 -5.48 -16.26
CA TRP A 129 2.81 -5.04 -14.98
C TRP A 129 1.76 -4.95 -13.86
N VAL A 130 0.48 -4.78 -14.19
CA VAL A 130 -0.61 -4.74 -13.20
C VAL A 130 -0.76 -6.09 -12.52
N TYR A 131 -0.64 -7.20 -13.27
CA TYR A 131 -0.73 -8.54 -12.71
C TYR A 131 0.46 -8.87 -11.82
N GLU A 132 1.67 -8.43 -12.21
CA GLU A 132 2.87 -8.52 -11.37
C GLU A 132 2.68 -7.72 -10.08
N TRP A 133 2.22 -6.47 -10.18
CA TRP A 133 1.96 -5.62 -9.03
C TRP A 133 0.93 -6.21 -8.06
N ILE A 134 -0.20 -6.72 -8.58
CA ILE A 134 -1.23 -7.37 -7.74
C ILE A 134 -0.62 -8.55 -6.97
N LYS A 135 0.15 -9.40 -7.67
CA LYS A 135 0.77 -10.57 -7.05
C LYS A 135 1.78 -10.17 -5.97
N ASP A 136 2.66 -9.22 -6.27
CA ASP A 136 3.67 -8.74 -5.34
C ASP A 136 3.03 -8.15 -4.07
N ARG A 137 1.95 -7.39 -4.21
CA ARG A 137 1.24 -6.81 -3.07
C ARG A 137 0.42 -7.82 -2.26
N GLU A 138 -0.16 -8.83 -2.90
CA GLU A 138 -0.79 -9.95 -2.18
C GLU A 138 0.22 -10.76 -1.35
N GLU A 139 1.44 -10.93 -1.86
CA GLU A 139 2.53 -11.54 -1.10
C GLU A 139 2.92 -10.65 0.08
N MET A 140 3.10 -9.34 -0.14
CA MET A 140 3.40 -8.37 0.91
C MET A 140 2.36 -8.38 2.03
N ILE A 141 1.06 -8.40 1.73
CA ILE A 141 0.00 -8.46 2.75
C ILE A 141 0.11 -9.71 3.59
N LYS A 142 0.34 -10.88 2.97
CA LYS A 142 0.50 -12.14 3.71
C LYS A 142 1.69 -12.10 4.66
N GLU A 143 2.75 -11.38 4.30
CA GLU A 143 3.89 -11.19 5.18
C GLU A 143 3.57 -10.20 6.30
N ILE A 144 2.88 -9.09 6.01
CA ILE A 144 2.41 -8.13 7.04
C ILE A 144 1.48 -8.79 8.06
N GLU A 145 0.51 -9.60 7.61
CA GLU A 145 -0.45 -10.28 8.50
C GLU A 145 0.21 -11.32 9.42
N LYS A 146 1.34 -11.91 8.99
CA LYS A 146 2.12 -12.85 9.82
C LYS A 146 3.13 -12.14 10.72
N PHE A 147 3.51 -10.92 10.36
CA PHE A 147 4.57 -10.18 11.03
C PHE A 147 4.14 -9.75 12.43
N ASN A 148 4.89 -10.18 13.42
CA ASN A 148 4.73 -9.75 14.80
C ASN A 148 5.91 -8.85 15.20
N PRO A 149 5.75 -7.52 15.33
CA PRO A 149 6.85 -6.61 15.63
C PRO A 149 7.54 -6.86 16.99
N GLU A 150 6.93 -7.62 17.90
CA GLU A 150 7.57 -8.03 19.17
C GLU A 150 8.54 -9.21 18.98
N LYS A 151 8.35 -10.02 17.94
CA LYS A 151 9.11 -11.25 17.68
C LYS A 151 9.99 -11.16 16.44
N ASP A 152 9.45 -10.55 15.40
CA ASP A 152 10.04 -10.42 14.08
C ASP A 152 10.66 -9.03 13.96
N LYS A 153 11.91 -8.99 13.51
CA LYS A 153 12.68 -7.75 13.39
C LYS A 153 12.75 -7.24 11.95
N VAL A 154 12.43 -8.09 10.97
CA VAL A 154 12.52 -7.77 9.54
C VAL A 154 11.25 -8.19 8.81
N LEU A 155 10.65 -7.25 8.09
CA LEU A 155 9.52 -7.45 7.20
C LEU A 155 9.99 -7.35 5.74
N ILE A 156 9.75 -8.38 4.95
CA ILE A 156 10.02 -8.35 3.51
C ILE A 156 8.81 -7.77 2.78
N GLN A 157 9.03 -6.67 2.06
CA GLN A 157 7.97 -5.94 1.35
C GLN A 157 7.88 -6.36 -0.11
N SER A 158 8.99 -6.72 -0.74
CA SER A 158 9.02 -7.19 -2.12
C SER A 158 10.24 -8.08 -2.35
N LYS A 159 10.09 -9.12 -3.18
CA LYS A 159 11.19 -10.00 -3.58
C LYS A 159 11.02 -10.50 -5.01
N ASP A 160 12.09 -10.44 -5.79
CA ASP A 160 12.20 -11.03 -7.12
C ASP A 160 13.58 -11.69 -7.25
N PHE A 161 13.66 -12.99 -6.97
CA PHE A 161 14.91 -13.73 -7.08
C PHE A 161 15.42 -13.88 -8.52
N LYS A 162 14.58 -13.70 -9.54
CA LYS A 162 15.04 -13.73 -10.94
C LYS A 162 15.83 -12.47 -11.26
N LYS A 163 15.40 -11.31 -10.74
CA LYS A 163 16.14 -10.04 -10.80
C LYS A 163 17.20 -9.92 -9.70
N GLY A 164 17.23 -10.88 -8.77
CA GLY A 164 18.11 -10.89 -7.62
C GLY A 164 17.82 -9.77 -6.62
N PHE A 165 16.57 -9.32 -6.53
CA PHE A 165 16.17 -8.12 -5.79
C PHE A 165 15.29 -8.47 -4.59
N VAL A 166 15.52 -7.80 -3.46
CA VAL A 166 14.65 -7.83 -2.30
C VAL A 166 14.58 -6.42 -1.69
N MET A 167 13.41 -6.03 -1.22
CA MET A 167 13.20 -4.83 -0.42
C MET A 167 12.49 -5.20 0.87
N GLY A 168 12.88 -4.56 1.97
CA GLY A 168 12.24 -4.78 3.25
C GLY A 168 12.49 -3.65 4.24
N THR A 169 11.88 -3.81 5.39
CA THR A 169 11.98 -2.92 6.54
C THR A 169 12.49 -3.71 7.72
N PHE A 170 13.38 -3.13 8.53
CA PHE A 170 13.70 -3.65 9.85
C PHE A 170 13.08 -2.75 10.91
N VAL A 171 12.65 -3.32 12.03
CA VAL A 171 11.93 -2.61 13.10
C VAL A 171 12.53 -2.90 14.46
N GLY A 172 12.46 -1.93 15.36
CA GLY A 172 12.89 -2.09 16.75
C GLY A 172 14.34 -1.67 17.03
N GLY A 173 14.91 -0.76 16.25
CA GLY A 173 16.19 -0.12 16.54
C GLY A 173 16.95 0.39 15.32
N GLU A 174 18.03 1.14 15.57
CA GLU A 174 19.03 1.47 14.55
C GLU A 174 19.98 0.28 14.33
N LEU A 175 20.56 0.22 13.14
CA LEU A 175 21.64 -0.71 12.86
C LEU A 175 23.00 -0.08 13.20
N ASP A 176 23.93 -0.91 13.66
CA ASP A 176 25.29 -0.50 14.02
C ASP A 176 26.09 -0.01 12.80
N LYS A 177 26.14 1.31 12.64
CA LYS A 177 26.85 1.99 11.54
C LYS A 177 28.35 1.65 11.51
N SER A 178 28.96 1.26 12.64
CA SER A 178 30.39 0.91 12.68
C SER A 178 30.72 -0.39 11.95
N LYS A 179 29.71 -1.25 11.76
CA LYS A 179 29.83 -2.53 11.05
C LYS A 179 29.46 -2.43 9.56
N MET A 180 29.22 -1.21 9.07
CA MET A 180 28.83 -0.95 7.69
C MET A 180 29.87 -0.13 6.94
N LYS A 181 29.92 -0.32 5.62
CA LYS A 181 30.64 0.61 4.76
C LYS A 181 29.72 1.77 4.41
N ILE A 182 30.08 2.98 4.84
CA ILE A 182 29.32 4.20 4.54
C ILE A 182 29.72 4.75 3.18
N VAL A 183 28.75 4.94 2.29
CA VAL A 183 28.96 5.46 0.94
C VAL A 183 28.01 6.64 0.69
N LYS A 184 28.55 7.73 0.12
CA LYS A 184 27.77 8.90 -0.25
C LYS A 184 27.43 8.88 -1.74
N ARG A 185 26.15 8.94 -2.11
CA ARG A 185 25.66 9.01 -3.51
C ARG A 185 24.51 10.00 -3.62
N ALA A 186 24.53 10.85 -4.65
CA ALA A 186 23.45 11.83 -4.89
C ALA A 186 23.06 12.68 -3.65
N LYS A 187 24.06 13.08 -2.86
CA LYS A 187 23.90 13.81 -1.58
C LYS A 187 23.23 13.03 -0.44
N MET A 188 22.98 11.74 -0.60
CA MET A 188 22.51 10.83 0.45
C MET A 188 23.63 9.90 0.93
N GLU A 189 23.54 9.42 2.16
CA GLU A 189 24.47 8.45 2.74
C GLU A 189 23.79 7.08 2.87
N PHE A 190 24.52 6.05 2.49
CA PHE A 190 24.07 4.67 2.49
C PHE A 190 25.01 3.81 3.32
N GLY A 191 24.45 3.00 4.21
CA GLY A 191 25.15 1.87 4.80
C GLY A 191 25.14 0.69 3.82
N ILE A 192 26.31 0.16 3.52
CA ILE A 192 26.48 -0.99 2.62
C ILE A 192 26.97 -2.19 3.43
N ILE A 193 26.28 -3.32 3.28
CA ILE A 193 26.64 -4.62 3.86
C ILE A 193 26.71 -5.63 2.72
N GLU A 194 27.71 -6.50 2.74
CA GLU A 194 27.84 -7.59 1.77
C GLU A 194 27.62 -8.94 2.46
N VAL A 195 26.76 -9.77 1.89
CA VAL A 195 26.45 -11.12 2.40
C VAL A 195 26.46 -12.07 1.22
N ASP A 196 27.42 -13.01 1.19
CA ASP A 196 27.51 -14.07 0.16
C ASP A 196 27.36 -13.58 -1.31
N GLY A 197 27.89 -12.38 -1.58
CA GLY A 197 27.85 -11.73 -2.90
C GLY A 197 26.58 -10.92 -3.18
N ALA A 198 25.61 -10.89 -2.27
CA ALA A 198 24.55 -9.90 -2.27
C ALA A 198 25.02 -8.59 -1.61
N VAL A 199 24.51 -7.46 -2.10
CA VAL A 199 24.77 -6.12 -1.58
C VAL A 199 23.48 -5.59 -0.98
N ILE A 200 23.51 -5.30 0.32
CA ILE A 200 22.43 -4.67 1.07
C ILE A 200 22.75 -3.18 1.18
N GLU A 201 21.85 -2.34 0.69
CA GLU A 201 21.93 -0.88 0.73
C GLU A 201 20.85 -0.33 1.69
N ILE A 202 21.27 0.42 2.71
CA ILE A 202 20.40 1.04 3.72
C ILE A 202 20.54 2.56 3.61
N PRO A 203 19.50 3.31 3.21
CA PRO A 203 19.54 4.77 3.23
C PRO A 203 19.58 5.25 4.69
N LEU A 204 20.71 5.83 5.12
CA LEU A 204 20.91 6.18 6.54
C LEU A 204 19.95 7.27 7.03
N MET A 205 19.44 8.10 6.12
CA MET A 205 18.44 9.11 6.44
C MET A 205 17.05 8.53 6.76
N ALA A 206 16.79 7.30 6.32
CA ALA A 206 15.56 6.58 6.60
C ALA A 206 15.73 5.57 7.76
N MET A 207 16.87 5.59 8.45
CA MET A 207 17.14 4.77 9.63
C MET A 207 17.09 5.63 10.90
N ASN A 208 16.31 5.19 11.88
CA ASN A 208 16.15 5.85 13.18
C ASN A 208 15.84 4.81 14.28
N PHE A 209 15.55 5.27 15.50
CA PHE A 209 15.31 4.42 16.66
C PHE A 209 14.13 3.44 16.51
N THR A 210 13.21 3.66 15.57
CA THR A 210 12.09 2.73 15.32
C THR A 210 12.42 1.68 14.25
N GLY A 211 13.47 1.88 13.45
CA GLY A 211 13.84 0.98 12.36
C GLY A 211 14.35 1.70 11.12
N GLY A 212 14.22 1.05 9.97
CA GLY A 212 14.58 1.62 8.67
C GLY A 212 14.31 0.68 7.51
N VAL A 213 14.59 1.16 6.29
CA VAL A 213 14.38 0.41 5.04
C VAL A 213 15.70 -0.10 4.48
N PHE A 214 15.66 -1.22 3.78
CA PHE A 214 16.80 -1.74 3.04
C PHE A 214 16.39 -2.27 1.66
N THR A 215 17.36 -2.25 0.75
CA THR A 215 17.27 -2.94 -0.54
C THR A 215 18.45 -3.89 -0.65
N ALA A 216 18.23 -5.10 -1.15
CA ALA A 216 19.27 -6.09 -1.38
C ALA A 216 19.29 -6.50 -2.85
N LYS A 217 20.47 -6.48 -3.46
CA LYS A 217 20.73 -6.92 -4.85
C LYS A 217 21.65 -8.15 -4.85
N GLY A 218 21.46 -9.05 -5.80
CA GLY A 218 22.19 -10.32 -5.88
C GLY A 218 21.60 -11.46 -5.01
N VAL A 219 20.37 -11.33 -4.53
CA VAL A 219 19.71 -12.35 -3.71
C VAL A 219 19.26 -13.53 -4.57
N LYS A 220 19.75 -14.73 -4.27
CA LYS A 220 19.63 -15.88 -5.18
C LYS A 220 18.37 -16.71 -4.97
N ASN A 221 17.95 -16.85 -3.72
CA ASN A 221 16.84 -17.70 -3.30
C ASN A 221 16.46 -17.41 -1.83
N GLU A 222 15.48 -18.14 -1.31
CA GLU A 222 14.99 -18.04 0.06
C GLU A 222 16.06 -18.30 1.13
N GLU A 223 16.97 -19.26 0.89
CA GLU A 223 18.04 -19.55 1.85
C GLU A 223 19.02 -18.37 1.95
N HIS A 224 19.34 -17.76 0.81
CA HIS A 224 20.16 -16.56 0.77
C HIS A 224 19.45 -15.37 1.45
N LEU A 225 18.14 -15.22 1.24
CA LEU A 225 17.33 -14.20 1.92
C LEU A 225 17.35 -14.38 3.45
N LYS A 226 17.23 -15.61 3.96
CA LYS A 226 17.31 -15.87 5.41
C LYS A 226 18.65 -15.44 6.01
N LYS A 227 19.75 -15.62 5.29
CA LYS A 227 21.08 -15.13 5.73
C LYS A 227 21.12 -13.60 5.79
N ILE A 228 20.59 -12.93 4.78
CA ILE A 228 20.47 -11.47 4.73
C ILE A 228 19.66 -10.94 5.91
N ILE A 229 18.48 -11.54 6.17
CA ILE A 229 17.63 -11.18 7.31
C ILE A 229 18.41 -11.32 8.62
N LYS A 230 19.05 -12.47 8.83
CA LYS A 230 19.86 -12.71 10.04
C LYS A 230 21.00 -11.70 10.19
N THR A 231 21.69 -11.34 9.10
CA THR A 231 22.73 -10.30 9.16
C THR A 231 22.17 -8.95 9.59
N ILE A 232 20.98 -8.57 9.12
CA ILE A 232 20.32 -7.33 9.55
C ILE A 232 19.98 -7.41 11.04
N GLU A 233 19.42 -8.52 11.50
CA GLU A 233 19.09 -8.75 12.92
C GLU A 233 20.34 -8.67 13.82
N ASP A 234 21.44 -9.32 13.43
CA ASP A 234 22.71 -9.32 14.18
C ASP A 234 23.38 -7.91 14.22
N LEU A 235 22.96 -7.00 13.35
CA LEU A 235 23.43 -5.62 13.30
C LEU A 235 22.56 -4.65 14.09
N MET A 236 21.38 -5.07 14.53
CA MET A 236 20.50 -4.22 15.33
C MET A 236 21.12 -3.91 16.68
N ILE A 237 21.09 -2.62 17.04
CA ILE A 237 21.44 -2.18 18.38
C ILE A 237 20.17 -2.28 19.22
N ASP A 238 20.14 -3.20 20.20
CA ASP A 238 19.06 -3.26 21.18
C ASP A 238 19.05 -1.97 22.02
N VAL A 239 18.08 -1.10 21.74
CA VAL A 239 17.92 0.19 22.42
C VAL A 239 17.35 0.04 23.84
N TYR A 240 17.08 -1.19 24.30
CA TYR A 240 16.48 -1.44 25.62
C TYR A 240 17.43 -1.44 26.82
N PHE A 241 18.74 -1.19 26.64
CA PHE A 241 19.70 -1.18 27.76
C PHE A 241 20.71 -0.01 27.73
N TYR A 242 20.23 1.22 27.53
CA TYR A 242 20.96 2.42 27.94
C TYR A 242 20.05 3.43 28.65
#